data_AF-A0A9Q0ILH5-F1
#
_entry.id   AF-A0A9Q0ILH5-F1
#
_cell.length_a   1.000
_cell.length_b   1.000
_cell.length_c   1.000
_cell.angle_alpha   90.00
_cell.angle_beta   90.00
_cell.angle_gamma   90.00
#
_symmetry.space_group_name_H-M   'P 1'
#
loop_
_entity.id
_entity.type
_entity.pdbx_description
1 polymer ?
#
loop_
_entity_poly.entity_id
_entity_poly.type
_entity_poly.pdbx_seq_one_letter_code
_entity_poly.pdbx_strand_id
1 'polypeptide(L)'
;MIAPCHEYKSLEIAHKLEPEKLKAKVASEVLRFACACMNMRTNGTIHFGVMDKVKGRHQHGEITGVPVKKEDFVDALDNIERCFKGSDQQSDARACIRKPRFVEVVDKDSVNNTYVIEYDIVPKSSTVKDKLYSVGIPKFNEKKKKVILEDKVPYCRVGANTPQIQETELVLFIQGLKEKDAQRKEAESSCSQSPVEYREDQKRKLSILLTCGKKYMDNSLRYIIVANKLLPEHLDNISFLIHMNPFCVFDFDPDSMTSGLCGKYKQQRAASLHFMQD
;
A
#
# COMPACT_ATOMS: atom_id res chain seq x y z
N MET A 1 5.24 18.95 1.78
CA MET A 1 4.47 17.87 2.41
C MET A 1 5.12 16.53 2.07
N ILE A 2 5.55 15.77 3.07
CA ILE A 2 5.89 14.35 2.88
C ILE A 2 4.60 13.54 2.80
N ALA A 3 4.57 12.56 1.92
CA ALA A 3 3.39 11.74 1.64
C ALA A 3 3.80 10.27 1.50
N PRO A 4 2.83 9.34 1.69
CA PRO A 4 2.96 7.96 1.28
C PRO A 4 3.49 7.82 -0.13
N CYS A 5 4.28 6.78 -0.40
CA CYS A 5 4.73 6.50 -1.75
C CYS A 5 4.70 5.00 -2.09
N HIS A 6 4.65 4.73 -3.39
CA HIS A 6 4.75 3.38 -3.92
C HIS A 6 5.97 3.24 -4.82
N GLU A 7 6.57 2.05 -4.79
CA GLU A 7 7.59 1.63 -5.75
C GLU A 7 7.17 0.29 -6.37
N TYR A 8 7.23 0.20 -7.69
CA TYR A 8 6.85 -1.01 -8.43
C TYR A 8 8.10 -1.69 -8.98
N LYS A 9 8.12 -3.02 -8.93
CA LYS A 9 9.17 -3.88 -9.49
C LYS A 9 8.51 -5.10 -10.13
N SER A 10 8.79 -5.32 -11.40
CA SER A 10 8.20 -6.45 -12.12
C SER A 10 8.70 -7.81 -11.61
N LEU A 11 10.00 -7.92 -11.31
CA LEU A 11 10.72 -9.21 -11.10
C LEU A 11 10.52 -10.24 -12.22
N GLU A 12 10.04 -9.84 -13.40
CA GLU A 12 9.71 -10.73 -14.52
C GLU A 12 10.89 -11.64 -14.95
N ILE A 13 12.12 -11.14 -14.81
CA ILE A 13 13.35 -11.90 -15.09
C ILE A 13 13.98 -12.43 -13.80
N ALA A 14 13.96 -11.61 -12.75
CA ALA A 14 14.70 -11.89 -11.52
C ALA A 14 14.12 -13.06 -10.71
N HIS A 15 12.81 -13.34 -10.80
CA HIS A 15 12.20 -14.49 -10.10
C HIS A 15 12.71 -15.85 -10.61
N LYS A 16 13.33 -15.89 -11.80
CA LYS A 16 13.90 -17.11 -12.39
C LYS A 16 15.37 -17.34 -11.99
N LEU A 17 15.94 -16.42 -11.21
CA LEU A 17 17.33 -16.54 -10.75
C LEU A 17 17.45 -17.57 -9.63
N GLU A 18 18.65 -18.10 -9.47
CA GLU A 18 19.04 -18.91 -8.31
C GLU A 18 18.66 -18.22 -6.98
N PRO A 19 18.26 -18.97 -5.94
CA PRO A 19 17.74 -18.41 -4.70
C PRO A 19 18.62 -17.34 -4.06
N GLU A 20 19.95 -17.52 -4.03
CA GLU A 20 20.88 -16.52 -3.47
C GLU A 20 20.88 -15.20 -4.26
N LYS A 21 20.76 -15.28 -5.59
CA LYS A 21 20.70 -14.10 -6.48
C LYS A 21 19.36 -13.40 -6.36
N LEU A 22 18.26 -14.15 -6.28
CA LEU A 22 16.93 -13.61 -6.05
C LEU A 22 16.87 -12.89 -4.69
N LYS A 23 17.33 -13.53 -3.62
CA LYS A 23 17.39 -12.92 -2.28
C LYS A 23 18.20 -11.64 -2.25
N ALA A 24 19.39 -11.64 -2.85
CA ALA A 24 20.21 -10.43 -2.96
C ALA A 24 19.49 -9.33 -3.75
N LYS A 25 18.79 -9.67 -4.84
CA LYS A 25 18.04 -8.71 -5.64
C LYS A 25 16.86 -8.13 -4.87
N VAL A 26 16.04 -8.95 -4.21
CA VAL A 26 14.91 -8.48 -3.40
C VAL A 26 15.41 -7.59 -2.27
N ALA A 27 16.43 -8.03 -1.52
CA ALA A 27 17.05 -7.23 -0.48
C ALA A 27 17.58 -5.89 -1.04
N SER A 28 18.24 -5.89 -2.20
CA SER A 28 18.76 -4.66 -2.80
C SER A 28 17.69 -3.62 -3.11
N GLU A 29 16.50 -4.05 -3.55
CA GLU A 29 15.39 -3.14 -3.86
C GLU A 29 14.68 -2.68 -2.58
N VAL A 30 14.35 -3.61 -1.68
CA VAL A 30 13.65 -3.29 -0.42
C VAL A 30 14.47 -2.37 0.45
N LEU A 31 15.76 -2.67 0.66
CA LEU A 31 16.58 -1.91 1.60
C LEU A 31 16.94 -0.52 1.07
N ARG A 32 17.13 -0.38 -0.25
CA ARG A 32 17.28 0.93 -0.90
C ARG A 32 16.02 1.78 -0.72
N PHE A 33 14.86 1.21 -1.03
CA PHE A 33 13.58 1.90 -0.87
C PHE A 33 13.31 2.27 0.60
N ALA A 34 13.57 1.35 1.52
CA ALA A 34 13.41 1.58 2.95
C ALA A 34 14.29 2.71 3.47
N CYS A 35 15.57 2.74 3.08
CA CYS A 35 16.49 3.82 3.41
C CYS A 35 15.94 5.18 2.97
N ALA A 36 15.46 5.28 1.73
CA ALA A 36 14.85 6.50 1.23
C ALA A 36 13.55 6.89 1.94
N CYS A 37 12.69 5.93 2.28
CA CYS A 37 11.47 6.18 3.03
C CYS A 37 11.77 6.71 4.45
N MET A 38 12.72 6.09 5.15
CA MET A 38 13.17 6.56 6.47
C MET A 38 13.72 7.99 6.41
N ASN A 39 14.45 8.33 5.34
CA ASN A 39 15.02 9.66 5.16
C ASN A 39 14.01 10.75 4.79
N MET A 40 12.87 10.46 4.14
CA MET A 40 12.01 11.55 3.64
C MET A 40 10.52 11.25 3.40
N ARG A 41 9.97 10.13 3.88
CA ARG A 41 8.55 9.77 3.70
C ARG A 41 7.84 9.53 5.02
N THR A 42 6.51 9.60 4.99
CA THR A 42 5.63 9.23 6.12
C THR A 42 5.46 7.71 6.19
N ASN A 43 5.28 7.07 5.05
CA ASN A 43 5.32 5.62 4.84
C ASN A 43 5.61 5.33 3.36
N GLY A 44 5.76 4.05 3.02
CA GLY A 44 5.72 3.64 1.64
C GLY A 44 5.64 2.13 1.48
N THR A 45 5.22 1.68 0.30
CA THR A 45 5.09 0.25 -0.02
C THR A 45 5.81 -0.04 -1.32
N ILE A 46 6.74 -1.00 -1.29
CA ILE A 46 7.34 -1.56 -2.50
C ILE A 46 6.61 -2.84 -2.88
N HIS A 47 6.18 -2.90 -4.14
CA HIS A 47 5.41 -4.00 -4.73
C HIS A 47 6.27 -4.74 -5.74
N PHE A 48 6.35 -6.05 -5.57
CA PHE A 48 6.95 -6.96 -6.54
C PHE A 48 5.86 -7.72 -7.31
N GLY A 49 6.06 -7.97 -8.60
CA GLY A 49 5.02 -8.52 -9.49
C GLY A 49 4.10 -7.45 -10.08
N VAL A 50 4.58 -6.20 -10.13
CA VAL A 50 3.89 -5.05 -10.75
C VAL A 50 4.85 -4.38 -11.73
N MET A 51 4.38 -4.09 -12.95
CA MET A 51 5.21 -3.54 -14.01
C MET A 51 5.71 -2.13 -13.67
N ASP A 52 7.04 -1.97 -13.71
CA ASP A 52 7.72 -0.72 -13.34
C ASP A 52 7.91 0.23 -14.53
N LYS A 53 7.79 -0.27 -15.76
CA LYS A 53 7.89 0.50 -17.01
C LYS A 53 6.97 -0.10 -18.07
N VAL A 54 6.63 0.70 -19.08
CA VAL A 54 5.97 0.18 -20.29
C VAL A 54 6.93 -0.76 -21.02
N LYS A 55 6.52 -2.01 -21.24
CA LYS A 55 7.35 -3.02 -21.91
C LYS A 55 6.47 -3.98 -22.71
N GLY A 56 6.66 -4.01 -24.02
CA GLY A 56 5.85 -4.82 -24.92
C GLY A 56 4.37 -4.43 -24.82
N ARG A 57 3.52 -5.38 -24.46
CA ARG A 57 2.07 -5.16 -24.26
C ARG A 57 1.71 -4.57 -22.90
N HIS A 58 2.64 -4.58 -21.94
CA HIS A 58 2.34 -4.27 -20.56
C HIS A 58 2.55 -2.79 -20.23
N GLN A 59 1.62 -2.22 -19.45
CA GLN A 59 1.64 -0.83 -19.00
C GLN A 59 2.30 -0.68 -17.63
N HIS A 60 2.77 0.54 -17.30
CA HIS A 60 3.26 0.84 -15.96
C HIS A 60 2.14 0.68 -14.92
N GLY A 61 2.41 -0.02 -13.82
CA GLY A 61 1.44 -0.31 -12.77
C GLY A 61 0.55 -1.54 -13.05
N GLU A 62 0.75 -2.23 -14.18
CA GLU A 62 0.01 -3.46 -14.48
C GLU A 62 0.43 -4.60 -13.54
N ILE A 63 -0.56 -5.29 -12.99
CA ILE A 63 -0.36 -6.44 -12.11
C ILE A 63 -0.05 -7.65 -12.98
N THR A 64 1.16 -8.19 -12.84
CA THR A 64 1.56 -9.44 -13.53
C THR A 64 1.61 -10.61 -12.57
N GLY A 65 1.88 -10.35 -11.29
CA GLY A 65 2.25 -11.36 -10.32
C GLY A 65 3.60 -12.01 -10.64
N VAL A 66 4.14 -12.74 -9.67
CA VAL A 66 5.25 -13.66 -9.88
C VAL A 66 5.00 -14.98 -9.16
N PRO A 67 5.51 -16.12 -9.66
CA PRO A 67 5.60 -17.34 -8.88
C PRO A 67 6.49 -17.10 -7.66
N VAL A 68 6.09 -17.60 -6.50
CA VAL A 68 6.77 -17.32 -5.22
C VAL A 68 7.09 -18.59 -4.47
N LYS A 69 8.34 -18.70 -4.04
CA LYS A 69 8.75 -19.46 -2.86
C LYS A 69 8.84 -18.47 -1.69
N LYS A 70 7.88 -18.51 -0.76
CA LYS A 70 7.64 -17.41 0.20
C LYS A 70 8.85 -17.17 1.09
N GLU A 71 9.59 -18.22 1.40
CA GLU A 71 10.78 -18.21 2.23
C GLU A 71 11.87 -17.31 1.64
N ASP A 72 12.07 -17.33 0.32
CA ASP A 72 13.11 -16.51 -0.32
C ASP A 72 12.85 -15.01 -0.14
N PHE A 73 11.58 -14.59 -0.08
CA PHE A 73 11.22 -13.19 0.15
C PHE A 73 11.34 -12.82 1.63
N VAL A 74 10.97 -13.72 2.54
CA VAL A 74 11.13 -13.50 3.98
C VAL A 74 12.63 -13.41 4.35
N ASP A 75 13.43 -14.38 3.92
CA ASP A 75 14.87 -14.48 4.17
C ASP A 75 15.65 -13.31 3.54
N ALA A 76 15.13 -12.67 2.50
CA ALA A 76 15.78 -11.49 1.91
C ALA A 76 16.00 -10.39 2.96
N LEU A 77 15.11 -10.27 3.96
CA LEU A 77 15.22 -9.29 5.04
C LEU A 77 16.35 -9.59 6.03
N ASP A 78 16.94 -10.80 6.05
CA ASP A 78 18.11 -11.12 6.88
C ASP A 78 19.37 -10.36 6.48
N ASN A 79 19.32 -9.65 5.35
CA ASN A 79 20.37 -8.73 4.96
C ASN A 79 20.36 -7.43 5.78
N ILE A 80 19.29 -7.09 6.53
CA ILE A 80 19.18 -5.81 7.25
C ILE A 80 20.36 -5.58 8.19
N GLU A 81 20.72 -6.56 9.00
CA GLU A 81 21.80 -6.48 10.00
C GLU A 81 23.14 -6.14 9.34
N ARG A 82 23.43 -6.79 8.21
CA ARG A 82 24.65 -6.58 7.45
C ARG A 82 24.65 -5.23 6.73
N CYS A 83 23.51 -4.83 6.16
CA CYS A 83 23.40 -3.67 5.27
C CYS A 83 23.32 -2.34 6.02
N PHE A 84 22.79 -2.33 7.25
CA PHE A 84 22.73 -1.15 8.13
C PHE A 84 23.82 -1.16 9.22
N LYS A 85 24.82 -2.04 9.12
CA LYS A 85 25.87 -2.24 10.12
C LYS A 85 26.55 -0.94 10.58
N GLY A 86 27.00 -0.93 11.85
CA GLY A 86 27.86 0.14 12.41
C GLY A 86 27.13 1.28 13.12
N SER A 87 25.85 1.13 13.43
CA SER A 87 25.01 2.13 14.12
C SER A 87 23.70 1.49 14.61
N ASP A 88 22.88 2.23 15.35
CA ASP A 88 21.52 1.85 15.76
C ASP A 88 20.51 1.78 14.58
N GLN A 89 20.95 2.12 13.36
CA GLN A 89 20.10 2.06 12.16
C GLN A 89 19.58 0.65 11.85
N GLN A 90 20.22 -0.41 12.35
CA GLN A 90 19.75 -1.79 12.18
C GLN A 90 18.43 -2.03 12.91
N SER A 91 18.35 -1.66 14.19
CA SER A 91 17.13 -1.81 14.99
C SER A 91 16.02 -0.92 14.46
N ASP A 92 16.35 0.30 14.04
CA ASP A 92 15.40 1.20 13.42
C ASP A 92 14.86 0.63 12.10
N ALA A 93 15.74 0.11 11.23
CA ALA A 93 15.33 -0.51 9.98
C ALA A 93 14.42 -1.73 10.22
N ARG A 94 14.73 -2.57 11.22
CA ARG A 94 13.84 -3.69 11.63
C ARG A 94 12.50 -3.22 12.16
N ALA A 95 12.46 -2.11 12.90
CA ALA A 95 11.21 -1.52 13.38
C ALA A 95 10.38 -0.90 12.25
N CYS A 96 11.03 -0.37 11.20
CA CYS A 96 10.38 0.30 10.08
C CYS A 96 9.93 -0.66 8.97
N ILE A 97 10.71 -1.69 8.65
CA ILE A 97 10.44 -2.62 7.53
C ILE A 97 9.55 -3.77 8.01
N ARG A 98 8.33 -3.85 7.48
CA ARG A 98 7.40 -4.96 7.77
C ARG A 98 7.80 -6.23 7.03
N LYS A 99 7.37 -7.37 7.57
CA LYS A 99 7.44 -8.67 6.87
C LYS A 99 6.65 -8.60 5.56
N PRO A 100 7.06 -9.34 4.51
CA PRO A 100 6.36 -9.34 3.24
C PRO A 100 4.91 -9.82 3.40
N ARG A 101 4.01 -9.16 2.69
CA ARG A 101 2.64 -9.65 2.45
C ARG A 101 2.57 -10.24 1.06
N PHE A 102 1.88 -11.37 0.93
CA PHE A 102 1.70 -12.06 -0.33
C PHE A 102 0.23 -11.96 -0.73
N VAL A 103 -0.05 -11.18 -1.77
CA VAL A 103 -1.40 -10.97 -2.29
C VAL A 103 -1.55 -11.82 -3.54
N GLU A 104 -2.45 -12.80 -3.50
CA GLU A 104 -2.69 -13.70 -4.62
C GLU A 104 -3.30 -12.94 -5.80
N VAL A 105 -2.76 -13.17 -6.99
CA VAL A 105 -3.28 -12.63 -8.25
C VAL A 105 -4.19 -13.68 -8.88
N VAL A 106 -5.47 -13.34 -8.98
CA VAL A 106 -6.49 -14.20 -9.58
C VAL A 106 -6.70 -13.78 -11.03
N ASP A 107 -6.43 -14.71 -11.94
CA ASP A 107 -6.73 -14.57 -13.37
C ASP A 107 -7.57 -15.77 -13.82
N LYS A 108 -8.58 -15.53 -14.66
CA LYS A 108 -9.58 -16.53 -15.07
C LYS A 108 -8.96 -17.71 -15.81
N ASP A 109 -7.84 -17.46 -16.49
CA ASP A 109 -7.17 -18.43 -17.37
C ASP A 109 -5.86 -18.96 -16.77
N SER A 110 -5.48 -18.53 -15.56
CA SER A 110 -4.23 -18.95 -14.92
C SER A 110 -4.39 -20.27 -14.18
N VAL A 111 -3.52 -21.24 -14.50
CA VAL A 111 -3.42 -22.53 -13.79
C VAL A 111 -2.48 -22.45 -12.58
N ASN A 112 -1.64 -21.41 -12.50
CA ASN A 112 -0.60 -21.29 -11.48
C ASN A 112 -0.84 -20.08 -10.57
N ASN A 113 -0.74 -20.29 -9.25
CA ASN A 113 -0.87 -19.20 -8.29
C ASN A 113 0.35 -18.27 -8.40
N THR A 114 0.10 -17.02 -8.77
CA THR A 114 1.08 -15.93 -8.76
C THR A 114 0.70 -14.92 -7.68
N TYR A 115 1.68 -14.14 -7.24
CA TYR A 115 1.50 -13.21 -6.13
C TYR A 115 2.11 -11.85 -6.44
N VAL A 116 1.48 -10.81 -5.91
CA VAL A 116 2.13 -9.53 -5.63
C VAL A 116 2.73 -9.61 -4.23
N ILE A 117 3.99 -9.20 -4.08
CA ILE A 117 4.68 -9.19 -2.79
C ILE A 117 4.87 -7.75 -2.34
N GLU A 118 4.31 -7.40 -1.19
CA GLU A 118 4.34 -6.06 -0.64
C GLU A 118 5.27 -5.99 0.58
N TYR A 119 6.15 -4.99 0.63
CA TYR A 119 6.86 -4.62 1.85
C TYR A 119 6.49 -3.21 2.24
N ASP A 120 5.87 -3.07 3.41
CA ASP A 120 5.54 -1.78 3.99
C ASP A 120 6.71 -1.24 4.79
N ILE A 121 7.04 0.03 4.55
CA ILE A 121 8.03 0.79 5.30
C ILE A 121 7.27 1.84 6.11
N VAL A 122 7.33 1.71 7.43
CA VAL A 122 6.62 2.58 8.39
C VAL A 122 7.65 3.30 9.27
N PRO A 123 8.27 4.38 8.77
CA PRO A 123 9.22 5.18 9.52
C PRO A 123 8.48 6.06 10.53
N LYS A 124 8.30 5.58 11.76
CA LYS A 124 7.69 6.38 12.83
C LYS A 124 8.59 7.54 13.23
N SER A 125 8.03 8.72 13.48
CA SER A 125 8.75 9.91 13.96
C SER A 125 9.59 9.57 15.19
N SER A 126 9.04 8.82 16.14
CA SER A 126 9.75 8.38 17.35
C SER A 126 11.00 7.54 17.06
N THR A 127 11.08 6.88 15.90
CA THR A 127 12.18 5.99 15.51
C THR A 127 13.23 6.74 14.69
N VAL A 128 12.79 7.52 13.70
CA VAL A 128 13.68 8.07 12.65
C VAL A 128 14.07 9.53 12.83
N LYS A 129 13.52 10.21 13.84
CA LYS A 129 13.78 11.63 14.08
C LYS A 129 15.26 11.95 14.29
N ASP A 130 15.70 13.07 13.72
CA ASP A 130 17.05 13.63 13.80
C ASP A 130 18.15 12.67 13.26
N LYS A 131 17.78 11.69 12.42
CA LYS A 131 18.70 10.68 11.87
C LYS A 131 18.74 10.70 10.34
N LEU A 132 19.94 10.53 9.80
CA LEU A 132 20.17 10.21 8.39
C LEU A 132 20.50 8.73 8.25
N TYR A 133 19.72 8.01 7.46
CA TYR A 133 19.93 6.59 7.17
C TYR A 133 20.80 6.41 5.94
N SER A 134 21.70 5.44 6.01
CA SER A 134 22.53 5.01 4.89
C SER A 134 22.56 3.49 4.87
N VAL A 135 22.65 2.89 3.69
CA VAL A 135 22.59 1.44 3.53
C VAL A 135 23.62 0.98 2.54
N GLY A 136 24.34 -0.09 2.88
CA GLY A 136 25.16 -0.83 1.92
C GLY A 136 24.26 -1.77 1.15
N ILE A 137 24.23 -1.69 -0.17
CA ILE A 137 23.34 -2.52 -0.98
C ILE A 137 23.96 -3.91 -1.20
N PRO A 138 23.22 -5.01 -0.93
CA PRO A 138 23.72 -6.34 -1.22
C PRO A 138 23.65 -6.61 -2.74
N LYS A 139 24.72 -7.18 -3.29
CA LYS A 139 24.80 -7.51 -4.72
C LYS A 139 25.54 -8.82 -4.92
N PHE A 140 24.99 -9.70 -5.75
CA PHE A 140 25.67 -10.93 -6.12
C PHE A 140 26.86 -10.63 -7.05
N ASN A 141 28.05 -11.08 -6.67
CA ASN A 141 29.25 -10.95 -7.49
C ASN A 141 29.51 -12.25 -8.25
N GLU A 142 29.35 -12.24 -9.57
CA GLU A 142 29.53 -13.44 -10.41
C GLU A 142 30.95 -14.01 -10.35
N LYS A 143 31.98 -13.16 -10.26
CA LYS A 143 33.39 -13.60 -10.20
C LYS A 143 33.71 -14.30 -8.88
N LYS A 144 33.23 -13.75 -7.77
CA LYS A 144 33.46 -14.27 -6.41
C LYS A 144 32.41 -15.31 -5.98
N LYS A 145 31.36 -15.52 -6.79
CA LYS A 145 30.21 -16.40 -6.54
C LYS A 145 29.62 -16.22 -5.13
N LYS A 146 29.46 -14.96 -4.69
CA LYS A 146 28.91 -14.62 -3.37
C LYS A 146 28.28 -13.24 -3.34
N VAL A 147 27.38 -13.02 -2.39
CA VAL A 147 26.81 -11.67 -2.14
C VAL A 147 27.83 -10.77 -1.44
N ILE A 148 28.25 -9.72 -2.12
CA ILE A 148 29.06 -8.63 -1.57
C ILE A 148 28.17 -7.46 -1.15
N LEU A 149 28.71 -6.55 -0.34
CA LEU A 149 28.03 -5.32 0.07
C LEU A 149 28.70 -4.15 -0.64
N GLU A 150 27.89 -3.28 -1.26
CA GLU A 150 28.35 -1.99 -1.75
C GLU A 150 28.58 -1.01 -0.59
N ASP A 151 29.24 0.12 -0.87
CA ASP A 151 29.50 1.15 0.12
C ASP A 151 28.19 1.70 0.71
N LYS A 152 28.24 2.05 1.99
CA LYS A 152 27.08 2.53 2.73
C LYS A 152 26.79 3.98 2.31
N VAL A 153 25.69 4.19 1.61
CA VAL A 153 25.31 5.52 1.10
C VAL A 153 23.86 5.89 1.46
N PRO A 154 23.55 7.18 1.63
CA PRO A 154 22.19 7.65 1.88
C PRO A 154 21.37 7.70 0.58
N TYR A 155 20.10 7.33 0.66
CA TYR A 155 19.14 7.39 -0.46
C TYR A 155 17.98 8.32 -0.14
N CYS A 156 17.38 8.88 -1.19
CA CYS A 156 16.17 9.68 -1.09
C CYS A 156 15.21 9.30 -2.22
N ARG A 157 13.91 9.58 -2.04
CA ARG A 157 12.84 9.34 -3.02
C ARG A 157 12.55 10.62 -3.81
N VAL A 158 12.88 10.64 -5.09
CA VAL A 158 12.59 11.75 -6.02
C VAL A 158 11.59 11.28 -7.07
N GLY A 159 10.33 11.72 -6.93
CA GLY A 159 9.23 11.23 -7.75
C GLY A 159 9.10 9.70 -7.66
N ALA A 160 9.16 9.04 -8.82
CA ALA A 160 9.12 7.58 -8.94
C ALA A 160 10.50 6.90 -8.81
N ASN A 161 11.58 7.64 -8.53
CA ASN A 161 12.95 7.11 -8.42
C ASN A 161 13.54 7.20 -7.01
N THR A 162 14.52 6.35 -6.73
CA THR A 162 15.21 6.27 -5.44
C THR A 162 16.72 6.47 -5.61
N PRO A 163 17.18 7.68 -6.00
CA PRO A 163 18.60 7.97 -6.19
C PRO A 163 19.38 8.03 -4.87
N GLN A 164 20.69 7.86 -4.99
CA GLN A 164 21.63 8.18 -3.92
C GLN A 164 21.69 9.70 -3.74
N ILE A 165 21.74 10.15 -2.48
CA ILE A 165 22.03 11.55 -2.15
C ILE A 165 23.53 11.78 -2.38
N GLN A 166 23.85 12.73 -3.23
CA GLN A 166 25.24 13.05 -3.56
C GLN A 166 25.92 13.75 -2.37
N GLU A 167 27.24 13.57 -2.23
CA GLU A 167 28.03 14.18 -1.16
C GLU A 167 27.90 15.72 -1.15
N THR A 168 27.83 16.32 -2.35
CA THR A 168 27.60 17.76 -2.54
C THR A 168 26.25 18.26 -2.03
N GLU A 169 25.25 17.40 -1.95
CA GLU A 169 23.88 17.74 -1.52
C GLU A 169 23.64 17.35 -0.05
N LEU A 170 24.57 16.62 0.58
CA LEU A 170 24.40 15.99 1.88
C LEU A 170 24.10 17.01 2.99
N VAL A 171 24.82 18.14 2.99
CA VAL A 171 24.64 19.20 4.00
C VAL A 171 23.24 19.81 3.90
N LEU A 172 22.79 20.15 2.69
CA LEU A 172 21.45 20.70 2.45
C LEU A 172 20.36 19.69 2.82
N PHE A 173 20.59 18.41 2.50
CA PHE A 173 19.66 17.34 2.86
C PHE A 173 19.51 17.21 4.38
N ILE A 174 20.62 17.19 5.12
CA ILE A 174 20.62 17.11 6.59
C ILE A 174 19.93 18.32 7.21
N GLN A 175 20.16 19.53 6.69
CA GLN A 175 19.46 20.74 7.17
C GLN A 175 17.94 20.64 6.99
N GLY A 176 17.49 20.02 5.89
CA GLY A 176 16.07 19.80 5.60
C GLY A 176 15.40 18.71 6.44
N LEU A 177 16.16 17.82 7.11
CA LEU A 177 15.58 16.72 7.90
C LEU A 177 14.66 17.20 9.02
N LYS A 178 15.00 18.33 9.67
CA LYS A 178 14.17 18.91 10.76
C LYS A 178 12.75 19.20 10.30
N GLU A 179 12.59 19.76 9.09
CA GLU A 179 11.29 20.02 8.50
C GLU A 179 10.55 18.71 8.19
N LYS A 180 11.26 17.70 7.68
CA LYS A 180 10.67 16.38 7.40
C LYS A 180 10.21 15.68 8.66
N ASP A 181 10.95 15.78 9.75
CA ASP A 181 10.57 15.20 11.04
C ASP A 181 9.36 15.90 11.64
N ALA A 182 9.27 17.22 11.52
CA ALA A 182 8.09 17.98 11.92
C ALA A 182 6.85 17.54 11.11
N GLN A 183 6.96 17.49 9.78
CA GLN A 183 5.87 17.04 8.90
C GLN A 183 5.44 15.60 9.20
N ARG A 184 6.39 14.72 9.56
CA ARG A 184 6.11 13.32 9.91
C ARG A 184 5.36 13.21 11.22
N LYS A 185 5.82 13.93 12.24
CA LYS A 185 5.15 13.98 13.54
C LYS A 185 3.74 14.54 13.43
N GLU A 186 3.56 15.59 12.61
CA GLU A 186 2.26 16.16 12.31
C GLU A 186 1.34 15.14 11.62
N ALA A 187 1.81 14.48 10.55
CA ALA A 187 1.03 13.46 9.85
C ALA A 187 0.62 12.27 10.77
N GLU A 188 1.48 11.84 11.68
CA GLU A 188 1.17 10.80 12.67
C GLU A 188 0.12 11.27 13.68
N SER A 189 0.22 12.52 14.14
CA SER A 189 -0.73 13.10 15.10
C SER A 189 -2.10 13.32 14.45
N SER A 190 -2.13 13.81 13.21
CA SER A 190 -3.34 14.03 12.42
C SER A 190 -4.01 12.73 11.95
N CYS A 191 -3.32 11.59 11.97
CA CYS A 191 -3.88 10.26 11.71
C CYS A 191 -4.47 9.62 12.98
N SER A 192 -4.06 10.08 14.17
CA SER A 192 -4.63 9.66 15.47
C SER A 192 -5.92 10.41 15.82
N GLN A 193 -6.13 11.58 15.22
CA GLN A 193 -7.43 12.20 15.06
C GLN A 193 -8.04 11.61 13.78
N SER A 194 -9.35 11.35 13.76
CA SER A 194 -10.11 10.80 12.62
C SER A 194 -9.47 11.16 11.27
N PRO A 195 -9.31 10.19 10.35
CA PRO A 195 -8.51 10.37 9.14
C PRO A 195 -8.86 11.71 8.51
N VAL A 196 -7.88 12.62 8.48
CA VAL A 196 -7.96 13.78 7.60
C VAL A 196 -8.01 13.18 6.22
N GLU A 197 -9.24 13.01 5.74
CA GLU A 197 -9.55 12.60 4.39
C GLU A 197 -8.66 13.46 3.50
N TYR A 198 -7.70 12.82 2.84
CA TYR A 198 -7.53 13.15 1.43
C TYR A 198 -8.96 13.22 0.92
N ARG A 199 -9.44 14.41 0.52
CA ARG A 199 -10.73 14.54 -0.16
C ARG A 199 -10.61 13.83 -1.51
N GLU A 200 -10.38 12.53 -1.48
CA GLU A 200 -10.90 11.65 -2.48
C GLU A 200 -12.38 11.98 -2.50
N ASP A 201 -12.82 12.44 -3.67
CA ASP A 201 -14.22 12.69 -3.90
C ASP A 201 -14.92 11.32 -3.80
N GLN A 202 -15.28 10.92 -2.58
CA GLN A 202 -15.94 9.65 -2.28
C GLN A 202 -17.22 9.54 -3.09
N LYS A 203 -17.89 10.68 -3.31
CA LYS A 203 -19.01 10.79 -4.24
C LYS A 203 -18.60 10.42 -5.67
N ARG A 204 -17.48 10.92 -6.20
CA ARG A 204 -16.96 10.51 -7.53
C ARG A 204 -16.58 9.02 -7.56
N LYS A 205 -15.90 8.49 -6.55
CA LYS A 205 -15.53 7.06 -6.49
C LYS A 205 -16.77 6.17 -6.44
N LEU A 206 -17.70 6.46 -5.55
CA LEU A 206 -18.97 5.75 -5.43
C LEU A 206 -19.79 5.89 -6.72
N SER A 207 -19.80 7.07 -7.33
CA SER A 207 -20.47 7.28 -8.63
C SER A 207 -19.86 6.39 -9.71
N ILE A 208 -18.54 6.34 -9.84
CA ILE A 208 -17.87 5.48 -10.84
C ILE A 208 -18.18 4.01 -10.57
N LEU A 209 -18.19 3.60 -9.30
CA LEU A 209 -18.51 2.24 -8.89
C LEU A 209 -19.94 1.85 -9.28
N LEU A 210 -20.92 2.71 -8.99
CA LEU A 210 -22.34 2.45 -9.25
C LEU A 210 -22.70 2.59 -10.74
N THR A 211 -21.97 3.40 -11.52
CA THR A 211 -22.26 3.62 -12.94
C THR A 211 -21.32 2.87 -13.89
N CYS A 212 -20.30 2.18 -13.37
CA CYS A 212 -19.20 1.63 -14.17
C CYS A 212 -18.59 2.69 -15.12
N GLY A 213 -18.50 3.95 -14.66
CA GLY A 213 -18.01 5.08 -15.46
C GLY A 213 -19.01 5.67 -16.46
N LYS A 214 -20.25 5.18 -16.53
CA LYS A 214 -21.32 5.75 -17.37
C LYS A 214 -21.99 6.96 -16.69
N LYS A 215 -22.86 7.67 -17.42
CA LYS A 215 -23.64 8.81 -16.91
C LYS A 215 -24.80 8.42 -15.98
N TYR A 216 -25.24 7.17 -16.05
CA TYR A 216 -26.39 6.64 -15.31
C TYR A 216 -26.06 5.24 -14.77
N MET A 217 -26.77 4.83 -13.72
CA MET A 217 -26.64 3.48 -13.17
C MET A 217 -27.13 2.44 -14.18
N ASP A 218 -26.46 1.29 -14.21
CA ASP A 218 -26.85 0.20 -15.09
C ASP A 218 -28.06 -0.54 -14.50
N ASN A 219 -29.23 -0.34 -15.12
CA ASN A 219 -30.50 -0.92 -14.64
C ASN A 219 -30.58 -2.44 -14.82
N SER A 220 -29.64 -3.05 -15.56
CA SER A 220 -29.53 -4.52 -15.66
C SER A 220 -28.93 -5.15 -14.41
N LEU A 221 -28.20 -4.37 -13.59
CA LEU A 221 -27.58 -4.84 -12.37
C LEU A 221 -28.59 -4.90 -11.22
N ARG A 222 -28.43 -5.93 -10.39
CA ARG A 222 -29.21 -6.13 -9.17
C ARG A 222 -28.26 -6.08 -7.98
N TYR A 223 -28.60 -5.28 -6.97
CA TYR A 223 -27.68 -4.95 -5.88
C TYR A 223 -28.02 -5.70 -4.59
N ILE A 224 -27.02 -6.29 -3.95
CA ILE A 224 -27.14 -6.77 -2.56
C ILE A 224 -26.58 -5.66 -1.67
N ILE A 225 -27.41 -5.10 -0.81
CA ILE A 225 -27.00 -4.06 0.14
C ILE A 225 -26.80 -4.73 1.49
N VAL A 226 -25.67 -4.47 2.13
CA VAL A 226 -25.40 -4.91 3.49
C VAL A 226 -25.18 -3.66 4.32
N ALA A 227 -26.01 -3.48 5.34
CA ALA A 227 -26.00 -2.31 6.19
C ALA A 227 -26.03 -2.72 7.67
N ASN A 228 -25.52 -1.82 8.50
CA ASN A 228 -25.64 -1.87 9.95
C ASN A 228 -26.09 -0.46 10.40
N LYS A 229 -26.15 -0.21 11.70
CA LYS A 229 -26.59 1.06 12.28
C LYS A 229 -25.91 2.25 11.64
N LEU A 230 -26.71 3.10 10.99
CA LEU A 230 -26.27 4.33 10.34
C LEU A 230 -26.35 5.49 11.32
N LEU A 231 -25.42 6.45 11.20
CA LEU A 231 -25.53 7.71 11.92
C LEU A 231 -26.73 8.51 11.39
N PRO A 232 -27.46 9.24 12.25
CA PRO A 232 -28.64 10.01 11.83
C PRO A 232 -28.38 10.96 10.65
N GLU A 233 -27.22 11.61 10.63
CA GLU A 233 -26.78 12.50 9.55
C GLU A 233 -26.62 11.82 8.17
N HIS A 234 -26.39 10.51 8.14
CA HIS A 234 -26.29 9.74 6.90
C HIS A 234 -27.65 9.30 6.37
N LEU A 235 -28.67 9.19 7.24
CA LEU A 235 -30.02 8.78 6.85
C LEU A 235 -30.70 9.78 5.91
N ASP A 236 -30.30 11.04 5.90
CA ASP A 236 -30.82 12.03 4.97
C ASP A 236 -30.26 11.89 3.56
N ASN A 237 -29.18 11.11 3.38
CA ASN A 237 -28.49 10.92 2.11
C ASN A 237 -28.78 9.57 1.44
N ILE A 238 -29.78 8.81 1.90
CA ILE A 238 -30.07 7.46 1.38
C ILE A 238 -31.00 7.43 0.15
N SER A 239 -31.47 8.58 -0.33
CA SER A 239 -32.46 8.66 -1.41
C SER A 239 -31.98 8.01 -2.72
N PHE A 240 -30.66 7.95 -2.95
CA PHE A 240 -30.09 7.27 -4.11
C PHE A 240 -30.43 5.77 -4.13
N LEU A 241 -30.67 5.14 -2.97
CA LEU A 241 -31.07 3.74 -2.86
C LEU A 241 -32.43 3.46 -3.51
N ILE A 242 -33.32 4.47 -3.62
CA ILE A 242 -34.59 4.33 -4.33
C ILE A 242 -34.35 4.07 -5.82
N HIS A 243 -33.33 4.72 -6.37
CA HIS A 243 -32.95 4.63 -7.77
C HIS A 243 -32.06 3.42 -8.07
N MET A 244 -31.52 2.78 -7.04
CA MET A 244 -30.92 1.47 -7.19
C MET A 244 -32.01 0.42 -7.39
N ASN A 245 -31.66 -0.66 -8.07
CA ASN A 245 -32.51 -1.84 -8.23
C ASN A 245 -32.05 -2.94 -7.26
N PRO A 246 -32.22 -2.79 -5.94
CA PRO A 246 -31.73 -3.77 -4.99
C PRO A 246 -32.42 -5.12 -5.20
N PHE A 247 -31.62 -6.17 -5.16
CA PHE A 247 -32.07 -7.55 -5.03
C PHE A 247 -32.55 -7.83 -3.62
N CYS A 248 -31.71 -7.52 -2.61
CA CYS A 248 -32.04 -7.64 -1.21
C CYS A 248 -31.20 -6.65 -0.37
N VAL A 249 -31.68 -6.39 0.85
CA VAL A 249 -30.99 -5.57 1.85
C VAL A 249 -30.86 -6.39 3.12
N PHE A 250 -29.63 -6.66 3.54
CA PHE A 250 -29.31 -7.26 4.83
C PHE A 250 -29.03 -6.12 5.81
N ASP A 251 -29.98 -5.91 6.72
CA ASP A 251 -29.92 -4.83 7.69
C ASP A 251 -29.72 -5.41 9.09
N PHE A 252 -28.56 -5.13 9.67
CA PHE A 252 -28.14 -5.63 10.98
C PHE A 252 -28.39 -4.62 12.11
N ASP A 253 -29.04 -3.48 11.83
CA ASP A 253 -29.45 -2.54 12.88
C ASP A 253 -30.74 -3.03 13.56
N PRO A 254 -30.71 -3.40 14.85
CA PRO A 254 -31.91 -3.84 15.57
C PRO A 254 -32.98 -2.74 15.65
N ASP A 255 -32.57 -1.47 15.57
CA ASP A 255 -33.46 -0.31 15.62
C ASP A 255 -33.82 0.20 14.21
N SER A 256 -33.52 -0.56 13.15
CA SER A 256 -33.62 -0.05 11.77
C SER A 256 -35.03 0.40 11.40
N MET A 257 -36.04 -0.29 11.91
CA MET A 257 -37.45 0.02 11.67
C MET A 257 -37.90 1.34 12.30
N THR A 258 -37.34 1.71 13.45
CA THR A 258 -37.78 2.88 14.23
C THR A 258 -36.95 4.11 13.91
N SER A 259 -35.63 3.95 13.76
CA SER A 259 -34.69 5.06 13.68
C SER A 259 -33.59 4.90 12.63
N GLY A 260 -33.51 3.73 11.96
CA GLY A 260 -32.45 3.44 11.00
C GLY A 260 -32.90 3.39 9.53
N LEU A 261 -32.15 2.62 8.75
CA LEU A 261 -32.23 2.59 7.29
C LEU A 261 -33.62 2.17 6.78
N CYS A 262 -34.17 1.09 7.35
CA CYS A 262 -35.43 0.51 6.91
C CYS A 262 -36.59 1.48 7.13
N GLY A 263 -36.68 2.08 8.32
CA GLY A 263 -37.71 3.06 8.67
C GLY A 263 -37.69 4.26 7.73
N LYS A 264 -36.50 4.81 7.44
CA LYS A 264 -36.33 5.94 6.52
C LYS A 264 -36.62 5.55 5.07
N TYR A 265 -36.15 4.39 4.60
CA TYR A 265 -36.40 3.91 3.25
C TYR A 265 -37.90 3.72 2.97
N LYS A 266 -38.64 3.16 3.93
CA LYS A 266 -40.10 2.93 3.82
C LYS A 266 -40.92 4.20 3.66
N GLN A 267 -40.40 5.36 4.07
CA GLN A 267 -41.06 6.65 3.84
C GLN A 267 -41.11 7.01 2.35
N GLN A 268 -40.18 6.47 1.55
CA GLN A 268 -40.03 6.82 0.14
C GLN A 268 -40.39 5.67 -0.82
N ARG A 269 -40.20 4.41 -0.39
CA ARG A 269 -40.51 3.22 -1.21
C ARG A 269 -40.91 2.04 -0.35
N ALA A 270 -41.97 1.33 -0.76
CA ALA A 270 -42.40 0.11 -0.08
C ALA A 270 -41.29 -0.95 -0.08
N ALA A 271 -41.10 -1.63 1.04
CA ALA A 271 -40.12 -2.70 1.23
C ALA A 271 -40.81 -3.96 1.78
N SER A 272 -40.51 -5.11 1.17
CA SER A 272 -40.93 -6.41 1.68
C SER A 272 -39.95 -6.84 2.78
N LEU A 273 -40.47 -6.98 4.00
CA LEU A 273 -39.65 -7.30 5.17
C LEU A 273 -39.61 -8.80 5.39
N HIS A 274 -38.40 -9.32 5.60
CA HIS A 274 -38.15 -10.70 5.96
C HIS A 274 -37.33 -10.70 7.23
N PHE A 275 -37.83 -11.37 8.26
CA PHE A 275 -37.13 -11.56 9.52
C PHE A 275 -36.67 -13.02 9.56
N MET A 276 -35.42 -13.26 9.96
CA MET A 276 -35.02 -14.61 10.30
C MET A 276 -35.83 -15.01 11.54
N GLN A 277 -36.62 -16.08 11.40
CA GLN A 277 -37.26 -16.71 12.56
C GLN A 277 -36.15 -17.44 13.31
N ASP A 278 -36.15 -17.31 14.64
CA ASP A 278 -35.27 -18.07 15.52
C ASP A 278 -35.55 -19.58 15.44
#